data_AF-A0A2E9DZG2-F1
#
_entry.id   AF-A0A2E9DZG2-F1
#
_cell.length_a   1.000
_cell.length_b   1.000
_cell.length_c   1.000
_cell.angle_alpha   90.00
_cell.angle_beta   90.00
_cell.angle_gamma   90.00
#
_symmetry.space_group_name_H-M   'P 1'
#
loop_
_entity.id
_entity.type
_entity.pdbx_description
1 polymer ?
#
loop_
_entity_poly.entity_id
_entity_poly.type
_entity_poly.pdbx_seq_one_letter_code
_entity_poly.pdbx_strand_id
1 'polypeptide(L)'
;MRRKKPLEVDDKWRHPLPMPMPFQPVCVTELEALEQIAMLKNQPRVFIWTDEPRRCPKGWDYIASVRQGVPPQGIVAELEAWMEQYPGAWLAVDLRDGVIPPSTPNSLEEFLSQLNRPTLIIVSSSSDSEYWPQWVLPDL
;
A
#
# COMPACT_ATOMS: atom_id res chain seq x y z
N MET A 1 -48.16 11.03 3.95
CA MET A 1 -46.76 11.51 3.94
C MET A 1 -45.83 10.33 3.72
N ARG A 2 -45.12 10.28 2.59
CA ARG A 2 -44.18 9.19 2.26
C ARG A 2 -42.86 9.48 2.96
N ARG A 3 -42.49 8.69 3.97
CA ARG A 3 -41.17 8.77 4.63
C ARG A 3 -40.10 8.55 3.56
N LYS A 4 -39.35 9.60 3.21
CA LYS A 4 -38.10 9.45 2.46
C LYS A 4 -37.12 8.78 3.42
N LYS A 5 -36.76 7.52 3.15
CA LYS A 5 -35.57 6.93 3.78
C LYS A 5 -34.37 7.81 3.38
N PRO A 6 -33.42 8.10 4.28
CA PRO A 6 -32.15 8.70 3.88
C PRO A 6 -31.55 7.84 2.75
N LEU A 7 -30.96 8.47 1.73
CA LEU A 7 -30.05 7.71 0.87
C LEU A 7 -28.96 7.17 1.79
N GLU A 8 -28.80 5.84 1.84
CA GLU A 8 -27.56 5.24 2.29
C GLU A 8 -26.51 5.69 1.26
N VAL A 9 -25.69 6.66 1.66
CA VAL A 9 -24.47 6.98 0.92
C VAL A 9 -23.53 5.85 1.25
N ASP A 10 -23.12 5.10 0.23
CA ASP A 10 -22.11 4.07 0.38
C ASP A 10 -20.82 4.76 0.84
N ASP A 11 -20.49 4.67 2.14
CA ASP A 11 -19.27 5.23 2.75
C ASP A 11 -17.98 4.66 2.11
N LYS A 12 -18.14 3.65 1.23
CA LYS A 12 -17.06 2.97 0.51
C LYS A 12 -16.53 3.76 -0.69
N TRP A 13 -17.20 4.81 -1.17
CA TRP A 13 -16.66 5.67 -2.24
C TRP A 13 -15.58 6.61 -1.71
N ARG A 14 -14.38 6.07 -1.46
CA ARG A 14 -13.20 6.91 -1.26
C ARG A 14 -12.77 7.45 -2.62
N HIS A 15 -12.90 8.76 -2.81
CA HIS A 15 -12.42 9.42 -4.02
C HIS A 15 -10.95 9.05 -4.29
N PRO A 16 -10.58 8.76 -5.56
CA PRO A 16 -9.20 8.52 -5.91
C PRO A 16 -8.30 9.65 -5.44
N LEU A 17 -7.09 9.30 -5.00
CA LEU A 17 -6.09 10.27 -4.59
C LEU A 17 -5.06 10.48 -5.69
N PRO A 18 -4.59 11.73 -5.89
CA PRO A 18 -3.61 12.03 -6.92
C PRO A 18 -2.21 11.49 -6.59
N MET A 19 -1.89 11.29 -5.31
CA MET A 19 -0.57 10.86 -4.84
C MET A 19 -0.69 10.06 -3.54
N PRO A 20 0.19 9.06 -3.32
CA PRO A 20 0.39 8.47 -2.00
C PRO A 20 1.00 9.49 -1.04
N MET A 21 0.41 9.62 0.14
CA MET A 21 0.88 10.53 1.19
C MET A 21 1.21 9.74 2.45
N PRO A 22 2.11 10.25 3.32
CA PRO A 22 2.29 9.68 4.65
C PRO A 22 0.95 9.56 5.39
N PHE A 23 0.77 8.49 6.17
CA PHE A 23 -0.46 8.16 6.92
C PHE A 23 -1.70 7.89 6.05
N GLN A 24 -1.58 7.91 4.72
CA GLN A 24 -2.70 7.73 3.81
C GLN A 24 -2.30 6.78 2.67
N PRO A 25 -2.33 5.46 2.93
CA PRO A 25 -2.04 4.47 1.90
C PRO A 25 -3.08 4.52 0.78
N VAL A 26 -2.66 4.15 -0.42
CA VAL A 26 -3.49 4.10 -1.63
C VAL A 26 -3.44 2.70 -2.23
N CYS A 27 -4.54 2.22 -2.80
CA CYS A 27 -4.55 0.96 -3.56
C CYS A 27 -4.21 1.19 -5.03
N VAL A 28 -3.51 0.22 -5.61
CA VAL A 28 -3.09 0.25 -7.01
C VAL A 28 -2.67 -1.15 -7.45
N THR A 29 -2.82 -1.50 -8.72
CA THR A 29 -2.21 -2.72 -9.27
C THR A 29 -0.71 -2.51 -9.50
N GLU A 30 0.05 -3.60 -9.67
CA GLU A 30 1.49 -3.49 -9.99
C GLU A 30 1.73 -2.67 -11.27
N LEU A 31 0.94 -2.92 -12.33
CA LEU A 31 1.09 -2.24 -13.61
C LEU A 31 0.81 -0.74 -13.49
N GLU A 32 -0.32 -0.37 -12.89
CA GLU A 32 -0.68 1.03 -12.65
C GLU A 32 0.39 1.73 -11.79
N ALA A 33 0.95 1.06 -10.78
CA ALA A 33 1.99 1.63 -9.95
C ALA A 33 3.25 1.95 -10.77
N LEU A 34 3.70 1.02 -11.60
CA LEU A 34 4.87 1.19 -12.46
C LEU A 34 4.67 2.33 -13.46
N GLU A 35 3.51 2.39 -14.11
CA GLU A 35 3.15 3.44 -15.07
C GLU A 35 3.10 4.82 -14.41
N GLN A 36 2.39 4.92 -13.29
CA GLN A 36 2.25 6.19 -12.58
C GLN A 36 3.56 6.68 -11.98
N ILE A 37 4.40 5.78 -11.43
CA ILE A 37 5.74 6.14 -10.95
C ILE A 37 6.62 6.66 -12.10
N ALA A 38 6.53 6.06 -13.29
CA ALA A 38 7.30 6.50 -14.46
C ALA A 38 6.91 7.91 -14.93
N MET A 39 5.68 8.35 -14.65
CA MET A 39 5.19 9.70 -14.97
C MET A 39 5.64 10.77 -13.94
N LEU A 40 6.15 10.37 -12.77
CA LEU A 40 6.58 11.33 -11.76
C LEU A 40 7.86 12.06 -12.18
N LYS A 41 7.88 13.37 -11.95
CA LYS A 41 9.08 14.22 -12.19
C LYS A 41 10.32 13.69 -11.46
N ASN A 42 10.13 13.20 -10.24
CA ASN A 42 11.16 12.56 -9.43
C ASN A 42 10.72 11.14 -9.11
N GLN A 43 11.45 10.15 -9.62
CA GLN A 43 11.13 8.74 -9.39
C GLN A 43 11.57 8.35 -7.96
N PRO A 44 10.63 7.95 -7.09
CA PRO A 44 10.97 7.47 -5.75
C PRO A 44 11.70 6.13 -5.83
N ARG A 45 12.57 5.88 -4.84
CA ARG A 45 13.05 4.53 -4.59
C ARG A 45 11.93 3.75 -3.89
N VAL A 46 11.51 2.62 -4.46
CA VAL A 46 10.40 1.82 -3.95
C VAL A 46 10.91 0.49 -3.42
N PHE A 47 10.42 0.11 -2.25
CA PHE A 47 10.65 -1.21 -1.67
C PHE A 47 9.32 -1.94 -1.54
N ILE A 48 9.25 -3.17 -2.05
CA ILE A 48 8.10 -4.05 -1.85
C ILE A 48 8.28 -4.89 -0.59
N TRP A 49 7.24 -4.89 0.24
CA TRP A 49 7.10 -5.69 1.44
C TRP A 49 6.22 -6.89 1.10
N THR A 50 6.87 -8.03 0.83
CA THR A 50 6.21 -9.22 0.30
C THR A 50 6.83 -10.51 0.86
N ASP A 51 6.11 -11.62 0.70
CA ASP A 51 6.51 -12.91 1.23
C ASP A 51 7.71 -13.50 0.47
N GLU A 52 7.88 -13.14 -0.80
CA GLU A 52 8.87 -13.76 -1.67
C GLU A 52 9.57 -12.80 -2.63
N PRO A 53 10.93 -12.80 -2.69
CA PRO A 53 11.69 -11.88 -3.53
C PRO A 53 11.34 -11.93 -5.03
N ARG A 54 10.91 -13.09 -5.54
CA ARG A 54 10.58 -13.25 -6.97
C ARG A 54 9.36 -12.44 -7.41
N ARG A 55 8.54 -11.97 -6.47
CA ARG A 55 7.38 -11.11 -6.73
C ARG A 55 7.76 -9.63 -6.84
N CYS A 56 9.03 -9.29 -6.65
CA CYS A 56 9.52 -7.92 -6.70
C CYS A 56 9.55 -7.41 -8.16
N PRO A 57 8.87 -6.28 -8.45
CA PRO A 57 8.98 -5.64 -9.75
C PRO A 57 10.41 -5.22 -10.05
N LYS A 58 10.76 -5.22 -11.35
CA LYS A 58 12.11 -4.79 -11.77
C LYS A 58 12.33 -3.33 -11.40
N GLY A 59 13.45 -3.06 -10.72
CA GLY A 59 13.84 -1.71 -10.28
C GLY A 59 13.32 -1.34 -8.90
N TRP A 60 12.56 -2.23 -8.24
CA TRP A 60 12.21 -2.09 -6.83
C TRP A 60 13.14 -2.96 -5.97
N ASP A 61 13.26 -2.59 -4.71
CA ASP A 61 13.98 -3.35 -3.70
C ASP A 61 13.01 -4.20 -2.86
N TYR A 62 13.51 -5.17 -2.08
CA TYR A 62 12.69 -6.14 -1.35
C TYR A 62 12.85 -6.03 0.17
N ILE A 63 11.74 -6.18 0.88
CA ILE A 63 11.64 -6.35 2.34
C ILE A 63 10.77 -7.59 2.59
N ALA A 64 11.21 -8.48 3.46
CA ALA A 64 10.42 -9.66 3.83
C ALA A 64 9.21 -9.28 4.70
N SER A 65 8.02 -9.68 4.29
CA SER A 65 6.76 -9.47 5.06
C SER A 65 6.44 -10.58 6.04
N VAL A 66 7.04 -11.74 5.84
CA VAL A 66 6.91 -12.91 6.70
C VAL A 66 8.22 -13.69 6.72
N ARG A 67 8.56 -14.26 7.87
CA ARG A 67 9.69 -15.19 8.02
C ARG A 67 9.32 -16.29 9.00
N GLN A 68 9.69 -17.52 8.68
CA GLN A 68 9.42 -18.66 9.54
C GLN A 68 10.10 -18.48 10.90
N GLY A 69 9.32 -18.62 11.98
CA GLY A 69 9.82 -18.50 13.35
C GLY A 69 10.05 -17.07 13.84
N VAL A 70 9.78 -16.05 13.02
CA VAL A 70 9.86 -14.64 13.42
C VAL A 70 8.45 -14.15 13.80
N PRO A 71 8.24 -13.63 15.01
CA PRO A 71 6.95 -13.10 15.42
C PRO A 71 6.65 -11.76 14.71
N PRO A 72 5.38 -11.31 14.67
CA PRO A 72 4.98 -10.06 14.00
C PRO A 72 5.82 -8.84 14.42
N GLN A 73 6.20 -8.75 15.70
CA GLN A 73 7.03 -7.66 16.22
C GLN A 73 8.42 -7.63 15.57
N GLY A 74 8.99 -8.80 15.26
CA GLY A 74 10.28 -8.89 14.58
C GLY A 74 10.18 -8.38 13.14
N ILE A 75 9.12 -8.74 12.42
CA ILE A 75 8.87 -8.24 11.06
C ILE A 75 8.70 -6.70 11.07
N VAL A 76 7.93 -6.16 12.02
CA VAL A 76 7.73 -4.71 12.15
C VAL A 76 9.03 -4.00 12.50
N ALA A 77 9.84 -4.53 13.41
CA ALA A 77 11.13 -3.93 13.77
C ALA A 77 12.10 -3.86 12.56
N GLU A 78 12.07 -4.84 11.66
CA GLU A 78 12.84 -4.79 10.41
C GLU A 78 12.33 -3.69 9.47
N LEU A 79 11.01 -3.50 9.37
CA LEU A 79 10.42 -2.43 8.59
C LEU A 79 10.77 -1.05 9.18
N GLU A 80 10.74 -0.89 10.50
CA GLU A 80 11.13 0.34 11.19
C GLU A 80 12.61 0.69 10.95
N ALA A 81 13.51 -0.28 11.09
CA ALA A 81 14.93 -0.09 10.78
C ALA A 81 15.14 0.30 9.30
N TRP A 82 14.38 -0.30 8.38
CA TRP A 82 14.38 0.12 6.98
C TRP A 82 13.90 1.57 6.79
N MET A 83 12.85 1.98 7.49
CA MET A 83 12.32 3.35 7.41
C MET A 83 13.33 4.40 7.86
N GLU A 84 14.16 4.08 8.86
CA GLU A 84 15.26 4.93 9.32
C GLU A 84 16.39 4.98 8.29
N GLN A 85 16.74 3.84 7.69
CA GLN A 85 17.79 3.75 6.68
C GLN A 85 17.43 4.47 5.37
N TYR A 86 16.15 4.50 5.00
CA TYR A 86 15.67 5.04 3.72
C TYR A 86 14.56 6.10 3.90
N PRO A 87 14.89 7.29 4.43
CA PRO A 87 13.91 8.29 4.84
C PRO A 87 13.08 8.89 3.69
N GLY A 88 13.52 8.76 2.43
CA GLY A 88 12.79 9.21 1.24
C GLY A 88 12.18 8.10 0.39
N ALA A 89 12.36 6.83 0.76
CA ALA A 89 11.80 5.71 0.00
C ALA A 89 10.29 5.61 0.18
N TRP A 90 9.64 4.94 -0.76
CA TRP A 90 8.23 4.57 -0.69
C TRP A 90 8.11 3.09 -0.33
N LEU A 91 7.05 2.76 0.39
CA LEU A 91 6.70 1.39 0.75
C LEU A 91 5.63 0.90 -0.22
N ALA A 92 5.81 -0.28 -0.79
CA ALA A 92 4.76 -1.02 -1.49
C ALA A 92 4.42 -2.27 -0.66
N VAL A 93 3.18 -2.42 -0.25
CA VAL A 93 2.69 -3.58 0.53
C VAL A 93 2.01 -4.54 -0.43
N ASP A 94 2.49 -5.78 -0.49
CA ASP A 94 1.98 -6.76 -1.44
C ASP A 94 0.78 -7.52 -0.85
N LEU A 95 -0.40 -7.27 -1.40
CA LEU A 95 -1.67 -7.95 -1.07
C LEU A 95 -2.30 -8.58 -2.32
N ARG A 96 -1.49 -8.90 -3.33
CA ARG A 96 -1.95 -9.64 -4.51
C ARG A 96 -2.42 -11.04 -4.13
N ASP A 97 -3.25 -11.64 -4.98
CA ASP A 97 -3.78 -12.98 -4.75
C ASP A 97 -2.65 -14.00 -4.59
N GLY A 98 -2.77 -14.84 -3.56
CA GLY A 98 -1.81 -15.88 -3.24
C GLY A 98 -0.52 -15.38 -2.57
N VAL A 99 -0.43 -14.10 -2.19
CA VAL A 99 0.61 -13.58 -1.29
C VAL A 99 0.19 -13.81 0.15
N ILE A 100 1.13 -14.21 1.01
CA ILE A 100 0.89 -14.23 2.45
C ILE A 100 0.96 -12.78 2.96
N PRO A 101 -0.14 -12.21 3.50
CA PRO A 101 -0.13 -10.83 3.97
C PRO A 101 0.91 -10.62 5.08
N PRO A 102 1.51 -9.42 5.19
CA PRO A 102 2.44 -9.11 6.25
C PRO A 102 1.87 -9.37 7.64
N SER A 103 2.71 -9.90 8.53
CA SER A 103 2.30 -10.17 9.90
C SER A 103 2.57 -8.96 10.79
N THR A 104 1.51 -8.27 11.21
CA THR A 104 1.58 -7.09 12.10
C THR A 104 0.94 -7.39 13.47
N PRO A 105 1.37 -6.73 14.57
CA PRO A 105 0.76 -6.91 15.89
C PRO A 105 -0.71 -6.48 15.98
N ASN A 106 -1.11 -5.46 15.20
CA ASN A 106 -2.49 -4.99 15.05
C ASN A 106 -3.01 -5.30 13.65
N SER A 107 -4.23 -4.89 13.30
CA SER A 107 -4.70 -5.02 11.91
C SER A 107 -3.77 -4.26 10.95
N LEU A 108 -3.60 -4.79 9.75
CA LEU A 108 -2.69 -4.22 8.77
C LEU A 108 -3.13 -2.80 8.39
N GLU A 109 -4.43 -2.55 8.28
CA GLU A 109 -5.00 -1.24 7.97
C GLU A 109 -4.64 -0.21 9.05
N GLU A 110 -4.82 -0.56 10.32
CA GLU A 110 -4.50 0.32 11.45
C GLU A 110 -2.99 0.61 11.47
N PHE A 111 -2.16 -0.42 11.32
CA PHE A 111 -0.71 -0.26 11.27
C PHE A 111 -0.27 0.67 10.14
N LEU A 112 -0.73 0.43 8.91
CA LEU A 112 -0.33 1.23 7.74
C LEU A 112 -0.84 2.68 7.81
N SER A 113 -1.99 2.91 8.45
CA SER A 113 -2.51 4.28 8.67
C SER A 113 -1.64 5.12 9.60
N GLN A 114 -0.80 4.49 10.42
CA GLN A 114 0.11 5.15 11.37
C GLN A 114 1.52 5.35 10.79
N LEU A 115 1.80 4.80 9.61
CA LEU A 115 3.12 4.93 8.99
C LEU A 115 3.33 6.31 8.37
N ASN A 116 4.37 7.01 8.85
CA ASN A 116 4.83 8.26 8.25
C ASN A 116 5.63 8.03 6.95
N ARG A 117 5.00 7.37 5.97
CA ARG A 117 5.64 6.86 4.75
C ARG A 117 4.62 6.82 3.61
N PRO A 118 4.93 7.36 2.41
CA PRO A 118 4.10 7.11 1.23
C PRO A 118 4.01 5.60 0.98
N THR A 119 2.78 5.09 1.01
CA THR A 119 2.52 3.65 1.01
C THR A 119 1.56 3.28 -0.12
N LEU A 120 1.99 2.37 -0.98
CA LEU A 120 1.19 1.75 -2.04
C LEU A 120 0.71 0.39 -1.56
N ILE A 121 -0.57 0.08 -1.72
CA ILE A 121 -1.13 -1.24 -1.48
C ILE A 121 -1.30 -1.91 -2.84
N ILE A 122 -0.43 -2.87 -3.12
CA ILE A 122 -0.38 -3.58 -4.40
C ILE A 122 -1.39 -4.72 -4.37
N VAL A 123 -2.40 -4.64 -5.24
CA VAL A 123 -3.49 -5.61 -5.33
C VAL A 123 -3.60 -6.20 -6.74
N SER A 124 -4.28 -7.33 -6.89
CA SER A 124 -4.55 -7.92 -8.21
C SER A 124 -5.56 -7.09 -9.01
N SER A 125 -6.52 -6.46 -8.32
CA SER A 125 -7.59 -5.63 -8.89
C SER A 125 -7.75 -4.38 -8.02
N SER A 126 -7.54 -3.20 -8.60
CA SER A 126 -7.58 -1.92 -7.89
C SER A 126 -9.00 -1.39 -7.65
N SER A 127 -9.99 -1.84 -8.43
CA SER A 127 -11.39 -1.38 -8.36
C SER A 127 -12.16 -1.87 -7.12
N ASP A 128 -11.62 -2.86 -6.41
CA ASP A 128 -12.36 -3.62 -5.40
C ASP A 128 -11.89 -3.35 -3.96
N SER A 129 -11.00 -2.37 -3.76
CA SER A 129 -10.48 -2.03 -2.44
C SER A 129 -11.51 -1.23 -1.63
N GLU A 130 -12.06 -1.85 -0.59
CA GLU A 130 -12.95 -1.17 0.37
C GLU A 130 -12.20 -0.31 1.40
N TYR A 131 -10.89 -0.55 1.57
CA TYR A 131 -10.10 -0.01 2.69
C TYR A 131 -9.25 1.19 2.33
N TRP A 132 -8.76 1.28 1.09
CA TRP A 132 -7.85 2.33 0.64
C TRP A 132 -8.35 2.96 -0.66
N PRO A 133 -8.21 4.30 -0.82
CA PRO A 133 -8.52 4.98 -2.07
C PRO A 133 -7.58 4.54 -3.19
N GLN A 134 -8.08 4.52 -4.42
CA GLN A 134 -7.23 4.25 -5.59
C GLN A 134 -6.25 5.39 -5.82
N TRP A 135 -5.01 5.04 -6.19
CA TRP A 135 -4.06 6.02 -6.72
C TRP A 135 -4.35 6.27 -8.19
N VAL A 136 -4.75 7.50 -8.52
CA VAL A 136 -4.97 7.96 -9.90
C VAL A 136 -4.28 9.30 -10.09
N LEU A 137 -3.16 9.31 -10.82
CA LEU A 137 -2.53 10.57 -11.21
C LEU A 137 -3.46 11.38 -12.13
N PRO A 138 -3.64 12.69 -11.89
CA PRO A 138 -4.38 13.55 -12.80
C PRO A 138 -3.70 13.63 -14.16
N ASP A 139 -4.51 13.69 -15.23
CA ASP A 139 -4.02 14.05 -16.56
C ASP A 139 -3.33 15.43 -16.48
N LEU A 140 -2.12 15.52 -17.03
CA LEU A 140 -1.34 16.77 -17.12
C LEU A 140 -1.90 17.72 -18.19
#